data_AF-A0A9D7VP05-F1
#
_entry.id   AF-A0A9D7VP05-F1
#
_cell.length_a   1.000
_cell.length_b   1.000
_cell.length_c   1.000
_cell.angle_alpha   90.00
_cell.angle_beta   90.00
_cell.angle_gamma   90.00
#
_symmetry.space_group_name_H-M   'P 1'
#
loop_
_entity.id
_entity.type
_entity.pdbx_description
1 polymer ?
#
loop_
_entity_poly.entity_id
_entity_poly.type
_entity_poly.pdbx_seq_one_letter_code
_entity_poly.pdbx_strand_id
1 'polypeptide(L)' 'MGGQPAGPDILLQMGLDCACGRHGSTDLVSAHKWFNLAAMKGNADAVRHRRDIAEEMSRVEIAEAQRAAREWLSLK' A
#
# COMPACT_ATOMS: atom_id res chain seq x y z
N MET A 1 15.24 -1.68 -21.17
CA MET A 1 14.80 -1.11 -19.88
C MET A 1 14.16 -2.23 -19.07
N GLY A 2 14.98 -3.00 -18.32
CA GLY A 2 14.47 -4.07 -17.48
C GLY A 2 13.67 -3.46 -16.34
N GLY A 3 12.34 -3.57 -16.39
CA GLY A 3 11.48 -3.11 -15.30
C GLY A 3 11.81 -3.92 -14.06
N GLN A 4 12.65 -3.37 -13.18
CA GLN A 4 12.85 -3.94 -11.85
C GLN A 4 11.45 -4.19 -11.25
N PRO A 5 11.19 -5.38 -10.68
CA PRO A 5 9.99 -5.56 -9.88
C PRO A 5 9.99 -4.43 -8.85
N ALA A 6 8.92 -3.63 -8.80
CA ALA A 6 8.83 -2.47 -7.92
C ALA A 6 9.36 -2.88 -6.54
N GLY A 7 10.50 -2.31 -6.17
CA GLY A 7 11.19 -2.66 -4.94
C GLY A 7 10.30 -2.35 -3.74
N PRO A 8 10.56 -2.99 -2.59
CA PRO A 8 9.89 -2.64 -1.33
C PRO A 8 9.79 -1.12 -1.10
N ASP A 9 10.83 -0.38 -1.45
CA ASP A 9 10.90 1.07 -1.26
C ASP A 9 10.02 1.85 -2.24
N ILE A 10 9.88 1.38 -3.49
CA ILE A 10 9.00 2.00 -4.48
C ILE A 10 7.54 1.83 -4.05
N LEU A 11 7.18 0.64 -3.56
CA LEU A 11 5.84 0.38 -3.05
C LEU A 11 5.56 1.20 -1.78
N LEU A 12 6.56 1.36 -0.90
CA LEU A 12 6.45 2.25 0.25
C LEU A 12 6.15 3.69 -0.19
N GLN A 13 6.89 4.23 -1.16
CA GLN A 13 6.67 5.58 -1.69
C GLN A 13 5.27 5.74 -2.29
N MET A 14 4.80 4.76 -3.08
CA MET A 14 3.43 4.78 -3.61
C MET A 14 2.38 4.85 -2.50
N GLY A 15 2.59 4.13 -1.39
CA GLY A 15 1.70 4.19 -0.24
C GLY A 15 1.68 5.56 0.44
N LEU A 16 2.86 6.17 0.61
CA LEU A 16 3.00 7.52 1.16
C LEU A 16 2.31 8.57 0.28
N ASP A 17 2.41 8.42 -1.04
CA ASP A 17 1.80 9.34 -1.99
C ASP A 17 0.27 9.32 -1.93
N CYS A 18 -0.31 8.12 -1.79
CA CYS A 18 -1.74 7.94 -1.56
C CYS A 18 -2.17 8.52 -0.20
N ALA A 19 -1.36 8.31 0.85
CA ALA A 19 -1.65 8.79 2.20
C ALA A 19 -1.52 10.31 2.35
N CYS A 20 -0.64 10.96 1.58
CA CYS A 20 -0.44 12.41 1.63
C CYS A 20 -1.51 13.21 0.88
N GLY A 21 -2.39 12.54 0.10
CA GLY A 21 -3.52 13.21 -0.57
C GLY A 21 -3.09 14.29 -1.56
N ARG A 22 -1.99 14.11 -2.30
CA ARG A 22 -1.44 15.11 -3.25
C ARG A 22 -2.41 15.61 -4.32
N HIS A 23 -3.60 15.01 -4.45
CA HIS A 23 -4.66 15.37 -5.40
C HIS A 23 -6.02 15.68 -4.74
N GLY A 24 -6.06 16.06 -3.46
CA GLY A 24 -7.25 16.66 -2.82
C GLY A 24 -8.02 15.77 -1.84
N SER A 25 -7.74 14.47 -1.80
CA SER A 25 -8.20 13.59 -0.71
C SER A 25 -7.22 12.43 -0.50
N THR A 26 -7.06 12.00 0.74
CA THR A 26 -6.23 10.85 1.12
C THR A 26 -6.93 9.57 0.72
N ASP A 27 -6.25 8.70 -0.03
CA ASP A 27 -6.75 7.38 -0.38
C ASP A 27 -6.09 6.32 0.51
N LEU A 28 -6.71 6.07 1.66
CA LEU A 28 -6.21 5.12 2.65
C LEU A 28 -6.29 3.67 2.14
N VAL A 29 -7.23 3.34 1.26
CA VAL A 29 -7.36 2.01 0.65
C VAL A 29 -6.15 1.72 -0.23
N SER A 30 -5.79 2.65 -1.12
CA SER A 30 -4.59 2.52 -1.95
C SER A 30 -3.31 2.57 -1.12
N ALA A 31 -3.24 3.44 -0.11
CA ALA A 31 -2.09 3.51 0.79
C ALA A 31 -1.85 2.16 1.50
N HIS A 32 -2.91 1.58 2.08
CA HIS A 32 -2.83 0.30 2.78
C HIS A 32 -2.47 -0.84 1.83
N LYS A 33 -2.99 -0.85 0.61
CA LYS A 33 -2.60 -1.79 -0.44
C LYS A 33 -1.09 -1.77 -0.68
N TRP A 34 -0.52 -0.58 -0.93
CA TRP A 34 0.89 -0.44 -1.26
C TRP A 34 1.80 -0.77 -0.07
N PHE A 35 1.45 -0.34 1.13
CA PHE A 35 2.18 -0.73 2.34
C PHE A 35 2.11 -2.23 2.60
N ASN A 36 0.98 -2.88 2.35
CA ASN A 36 0.87 -4.33 2.46
C ASN A 36 1.82 -5.06 1.48
N LEU A 37 1.89 -4.60 0.23
CA LEU A 37 2.79 -5.19 -0.77
C LEU A 37 4.27 -4.94 -0.43
N ALA A 38 4.63 -3.74 0.06
CA ALA A 38 5.97 -3.41 0.51
C ALA A 38 6.38 -4.24 1.74
N ALA A 39 5.48 -4.40 2.71
CA ALA A 39 5.67 -5.22 3.90
C ALA A 39 5.90 -6.70 3.55
N MET A 40 5.12 -7.24 2.60
CA MET A 40 5.31 -8.61 2.09
C MET A 40 6.68 -8.82 1.42
N LYS A 41 7.31 -7.74 0.93
CA LYS A 41 8.67 -7.75 0.37
C LYS A 41 9.77 -7.45 1.39
N GLY A 42 9.43 -7.32 2.67
CA GLY A 42 10.40 -7.13 3.76
C GLY A 42 10.66 -5.68 4.16
N ASN A 43 9.85 -4.71 3.71
CA ASN A 43 9.99 -3.32 4.16
C ASN A 43 9.37 -3.14 5.56
N ALA A 44 10.21 -2.90 6.58
CA ALA A 44 9.76 -2.73 7.96
C ALA A 44 8.95 -1.43 8.17
N ASP A 45 9.31 -0.35 7.48
CA ASP A 45 8.58 0.92 7.57
C ASP A 45 7.16 0.77 7.02
N ALA A 46 7.00 -0.01 5.95
CA ALA A 46 5.69 -0.33 5.40
C ALA A 46 4.82 -1.14 6.37
N VAL A 47 5.40 -2.03 7.18
CA VAL A 47 4.65 -2.75 8.24
C VAL A 47 4.08 -1.75 9.23
N ARG A 48 4.88 -0.78 9.65
CA ARG A 48 4.46 0.29 10.56
C ARG A 48 3.37 1.16 9.94
N HIS A 49 3.62 1.73 8.77
CA HIS A 49 2.64 2.58 8.10
C HIS A 49 1.32 1.87 7.82
N ARG A 50 1.36 0.59 7.40
CA ARG A 50 0.15 -0.23 7.20
C ARG A 50 -0.68 -0.34 8.48
N ARG A 51 -0.03 -0.54 9.62
CA ARG A 51 -0.72 -0.62 10.93
C ARG A 51 -1.32 0.73 11.28
N ASP A 52 -0.52 1.79 11.21
CA ASP A 52 -0.92 3.13 11.63
C ASP A 52 -2.17 3.59 10.85
N ILE A 53 -2.20 3.43 9.53
CA ILE A 53 -3.39 3.84 8.75
C ILE A 53 -4.58 2.89 8.90
N ALA A 54 -4.35 1.62 9.26
CA ALA A 54 -5.46 0.67 9.48
C ALA A 54 -6.29 1.04 10.72
N GLU A 55 -5.74 1.83 11.65
CA GLU A 55 -6.47 2.37 12.80
C GLU A 55 -7.49 3.44 12.38
N GLU A 56 -7.27 4.09 11.23
CA GLU A 56 -8.14 5.13 10.65
C GLU A 56 -9.13 4.59 9.59
N MET A 57 -9.04 3.29 9.27
CA MET A 57 -9.85 2.66 8.22
C MET A 57 -10.98 1.80 8.81
N SER A 58 -12.10 1.75 8.10
CA SER A 58 -13.15 0.78 8.36
C SER A 58 -12.72 -0.64 7.97
N ARG A 59 -13.39 -1.64 8.53
CA ARG A 59 -13.17 -3.06 8.17
C ARG A 59 -13.39 -3.33 6.68
N VAL A 60 -14.32 -2.59 6.06
CA VAL A 60 -14.63 -2.72 4.63
C VAL A 60 -13.45 -2.22 3.80
N GLU A 61 -12.94 -1.02 4.10
CA GLU A 61 -11.78 -0.44 3.41
C GLU A 61 -10.51 -1.29 3.57
N ILE A 62 -10.29 -1.88 4.74
CA ILE A 62 -9.17 -2.82 4.96
C ILE A 62 -9.33 -4.06 4.07
N ALA A 63 -10.54 -4.63 4.00
CA ALA A 63 -10.81 -5.81 3.18
C ALA A 63 -10.61 -5.50 1.69
N GLU A 64 -11.04 -4.32 1.23
CA GLU A 64 -10.83 -3.83 -0.14
C GLU A 64 -9.35 -3.65 -0.45
N ALA A 65 -8.58 -2.99 0.42
CA ALA A 65 -7.15 -2.79 0.25
C ALA A 65 -6.39 -4.12 0.14
N GLN A 66 -6.73 -5.09 0.99
CA GLN A 66 -6.12 -6.43 0.95
C GLN A 66 -6.51 -7.19 -0.33
N ARG A 67 -7.77 -7.07 -0.78
CA ARG A 67 -8.23 -7.68 -2.04
C ARG A 67 -7.47 -7.09 -3.22
N ALA A 68 -7.38 -5.77 -3.30
CA ALA A 68 -6.66 -5.07 -4.36
C ALA A 68 -5.16 -5.42 -4.37
N ALA A 69 -4.55 -5.67 -3.19
CA ALA A 69 -3.17 -6.15 -3.10
C ALA A 69 -3.02 -7.57 -3.67
N ARG A 70 -3.95 -8.48 -3.35
CA ARG A 70 -3.97 -9.85 -3.91
C ARG A 70 -4.16 -9.84 -5.42
N GLU A 71 -5.09 -9.05 -5.91
CA GLU A 71 -5.35 -8.90 -7.36
C GLU A 71 -4.11 -8.36 -8.08
N TRP A 72 -3.42 -7.37 -7.50
CA TRP A 72 -2.17 -6.85 -8.08
C TRP A 72 -1.06 -7.90 -8.16
N LEU A 73 -0.95 -8.77 -7.15
CA LEU A 73 0.00 -9.90 -7.19
C LEU A 73 -0.40 -10.97 -8.20
N SER A 74 -1.69 -11.17 -8.45
CA SER A 74 -2.19 -12.14 -9.44
C SER A 74 -2.09 -11.64 -10.89
N LEU A 75 -2.04 -10.33 -11.11
CA LEU A 75 -1.87 -9.71 -12.43
C LEU A 75 -0.39 -9.60 -12.86
N LYS A 76 0.54 -10.03 -12.00
CA LYS A 76 1.99 -9.97 -12.16
C LYS A 76 2.57 -11.35 -12.44
#